data_AF-A0A2T4YIZ7-F1
#
_entry.id   AF-A0A2T4YIZ7-F1
#
_cell.length_a   1.000
_cell.length_b   1.000
_cell.length_c   1.000
_cell.angle_alpha   90.00
_cell.angle_beta   90.00
_cell.angle_gamma   90.00
#
_symmetry.space_group_name_H-M   'P 1'
#
loop_
_entity.id
_entity.type
_entity.pdbx_description
1 polymer ?
#
loop_
_entity_poly.entity_id
_entity_poly.type
_entity_poly.pdbx_seq_one_letter_code
_entity_poly.pdbx_strand_id
1 'polypeptide(L)'
;MGRLFSKALRAGLWGLLLGPLLAVILVFGAMIFDPKCGVGDSGGCAMGVVTAPIAIALPSFALFFLVGLLHGLWQRRPSDPAAAIRRLRSWGREE
;
A
#
# COMPACT_ATOMS: atom_id res chain seq x y z
N MET A 1 -16.81 -10.83 -5.75
CA MET A 1 -15.89 -9.67 -5.75
C MET A 1 -15.68 -9.06 -4.36
N GLY A 2 -16.73 -8.84 -3.55
CA GLY A 2 -16.65 -8.14 -2.25
C GLY A 2 -15.60 -8.64 -1.26
N ARG A 3 -15.41 -9.97 -1.09
CA ARG A 3 -14.36 -10.53 -0.20
C ARG A 3 -12.92 -10.19 -0.64
N LEU A 4 -12.70 -9.94 -1.92
CA LEU A 4 -11.38 -9.53 -2.44
C LEU A 4 -11.13 -8.06 -2.14
N PHE A 5 -12.13 -7.24 -2.39
CA PHE A 5 -12.08 -5.82 -2.08
C PHE A 5 -11.90 -5.56 -0.58
N SER A 6 -12.61 -6.27 0.30
CA SER A 6 -12.44 -6.11 1.75
C SER A 6 -11.06 -6.54 2.25
N LYS A 7 -10.46 -7.59 1.67
CA LYS A 7 -9.08 -7.97 1.95
C LYS A 7 -8.07 -6.91 1.50
N ALA A 8 -8.24 -6.38 0.28
CA ALA A 8 -7.41 -5.30 -0.23
C ALA A 8 -7.55 -4.02 0.61
N LEU A 9 -8.77 -3.66 1.01
CA LEU A 9 -9.05 -2.53 1.89
C LEU A 9 -8.36 -2.70 3.24
N ARG A 10 -8.43 -3.89 3.85
CA ARG A 10 -7.72 -4.19 5.10
C ARG A 10 -6.21 -4.07 4.94
N ALA A 11 -5.65 -4.51 3.82
CA ALA A 11 -4.23 -4.31 3.51
C ALA A 11 -3.91 -2.81 3.39
N GLY A 12 -4.72 -2.03 2.67
CA GLY A 12 -4.57 -0.58 2.59
C GLY A 12 -4.59 0.09 3.97
N LEU A 13 -5.52 -0.28 4.85
CA LEU A 13 -5.59 0.24 6.22
C LEU A 13 -4.33 -0.08 7.03
N TRP A 14 -3.72 -1.24 6.83
CA TRP A 14 -2.39 -1.53 7.39
C TRP A 14 -1.32 -0.59 6.84
N GLY A 15 -1.34 -0.30 5.54
CA GLY A 15 -0.45 0.70 4.94
C GLY A 15 -0.65 2.10 5.52
N LEU A 16 -1.89 2.50 5.79
CA LEU A 16 -2.24 3.79 6.42
C LEU A 16 -1.69 3.91 7.85
N LEU A 17 -1.49 2.80 8.55
CA LEU A 17 -0.89 2.77 9.89
C LEU A 17 0.64 2.68 9.82
N LEU A 18 1.15 1.73 9.04
CA LEU A 18 2.57 1.40 8.96
C LEU A 18 3.39 2.50 8.28
N GLY A 19 2.86 3.13 7.23
CA GLY A 19 3.55 4.20 6.50
C GLY A 19 3.89 5.39 7.38
N PRO A 20 2.89 6.04 8.01
CA PRO A 20 3.12 7.13 8.97
C PRO A 20 4.03 6.73 10.12
N LEU A 21 3.85 5.51 10.69
CA LEU A 21 4.71 5.02 11.77
C LEU A 21 6.17 4.92 11.35
N LEU A 22 6.45 4.35 10.17
CA LEU A 22 7.81 4.27 9.63
C LEU A 22 8.39 5.65 9.34
N ALA A 23 7.59 6.58 8.82
CA ALA A 23 8.04 7.96 8.59
C ALA A 23 8.45 8.64 9.89
N VAL A 24 7.68 8.49 10.97
CA VAL A 24 8.06 9.00 12.30
C VAL A 24 9.40 8.41 12.76
N ILE A 25 9.55 7.08 12.68
CA ILE A 25 10.79 6.39 13.09
C ILE A 25 11.99 6.90 12.28
N LEU A 26 11.82 7.08 10.97
CA LEU A 26 12.89 7.58 10.09
C LEU A 26 13.25 9.03 10.40
N VAL A 27 12.29 9.91 10.68
CA VAL A 27 12.57 11.30 11.04
C VAL A 27 13.30 11.38 12.38
N PHE A 28 12.90 10.59 13.38
CA PHE A 28 13.64 10.50 14.64
C PHE A 28 15.05 9.93 14.46
N GLY A 29 15.20 8.92 13.59
CA GLY A 29 16.53 8.44 13.19
C GLY A 29 17.37 9.56 12.59
N ALA A 30 16.82 10.33 11.65
CA ALA A 30 17.50 11.47 11.05
C ALA A 30 17.87 12.54 12.09
N MET A 31 17.00 12.85 13.05
CA MET A 31 17.32 13.78 14.14
C MET A 31 18.50 13.33 15.01
N ILE A 32 18.66 12.02 15.23
CA ILE A 32 19.74 11.48 16.07
C ILE A 32 21.06 11.44 15.31
N PHE A 33 21.03 11.11 14.02
CA PHE A 33 22.22 10.84 13.21
C PHE A 33 22.65 12.00 12.30
N ASP A 34 21.80 12.98 12.02
CA ASP A 34 22.13 14.13 11.16
C ASP A 34 22.47 15.37 12.03
N PRO A 35 23.73 15.84 12.01
CA PRO A 35 24.15 17.02 12.77
C PRO A 35 23.50 18.32 12.30
N LYS A 36 22.80 18.34 11.15
CA LYS A 36 22.02 19.48 10.68
C LYS A 36 20.69 19.64 11.41
N CYS A 37 20.17 18.56 11.99
CA CYS A 37 18.94 18.59 12.78
C CYS A 37 19.26 19.11 14.21
N GLY A 38 19.42 20.43 14.35
CA GLY A 38 19.84 21.08 15.60
C GLY A 38 18.98 22.28 16.01
N VAL A 39 19.42 22.97 17.07
CA VAL A 39 18.75 24.16 17.59
C VAL A 39 18.62 25.25 16.51
N GLY A 40 17.41 25.74 16.29
CA GLY A 40 17.09 26.73 15.23
C GLY A 40 16.46 26.14 13.97
N ASP A 41 16.27 24.82 13.91
CA ASP A 41 15.62 24.15 12.77
C ASP A 41 14.08 24.22 12.85
N SER A 42 13.53 25.40 12.57
CA SER A 42 12.09 25.68 12.68
C SER A 42 11.24 25.08 11.54
N GLY A 43 11.86 24.68 10.43
CA GLY A 43 11.18 24.15 9.24
C GLY A 43 11.72 22.84 8.68
N GLY A 44 12.86 22.35 9.18
CA GLY A 44 13.48 21.11 8.72
C GLY A 44 13.00 19.89 9.49
N CYS A 45 13.90 19.22 10.19
CA CYS A 45 13.69 17.91 10.79
C CYS A 45 12.54 17.91 11.80
N ALA A 46 12.41 18.98 12.61
CA ALA A 46 11.32 19.13 13.57
C ALA A 46 9.94 19.18 12.91
N MET A 47 9.82 19.92 11.81
CA MET A 47 8.58 19.98 11.03
C MET A 47 8.31 18.64 10.31
N GLY A 48 9.38 17.95 9.90
CA GLY A 48 9.36 16.62 9.29
C GLY A 48 8.63 15.57 10.11
N VAL A 49 8.66 15.67 11.45
CA VAL A 49 7.96 14.73 12.36
C VAL A 49 6.44 14.74 12.11
N VAL A 50 5.91 15.88 11.67
CA VAL A 50 4.47 16.04 11.39
C VAL A 50 4.18 15.93 9.89
N THR A 51 4.98 16.58 9.05
CA THR A 51 4.69 16.65 7.61
C THR A 51 4.97 15.34 6.89
N ALA A 52 6.02 14.59 7.25
CA ALA A 52 6.36 13.35 6.56
C ALA A 52 5.32 12.24 6.76
N PRO A 53 4.79 11.99 7.99
CA PRO A 53 3.73 11.00 8.18
C PRO A 53 2.43 11.37 7.45
N ILE A 54 2.07 12.66 7.41
CA ILE A 54 0.88 13.14 6.68
C ILE A 54 1.07 12.94 5.17
N ALA A 55 2.23 13.33 4.64
CA ALA A 55 2.53 13.20 3.22
C ALA A 55 2.52 11.74 2.74
N ILE A 56 2.98 10.80 3.58
CA ILE A 56 3.10 9.38 3.20
C ILE A 56 1.84 8.56 3.48
N ALA A 57 0.90 9.04 4.30
CA ALA A 57 -0.29 8.28 4.72
C ALA A 57 -1.09 7.72 3.52
N LEU A 58 -1.51 8.59 2.60
CA LEU A 58 -2.26 8.20 1.41
C LEU A 58 -1.43 7.35 0.43
N PRO A 59 -0.18 7.72 0.10
CA PRO A 59 0.70 6.85 -0.71
C PRO A 59 0.87 5.44 -0.14
N SER A 60 1.09 5.29 1.17
CA SER A 60 1.25 3.99 1.80
C SER A 60 -0.05 3.17 1.79
N PHE A 61 -1.20 3.81 2.01
CA PHE A 61 -2.50 3.16 1.82
C PHE A 61 -2.66 2.63 0.39
N ALA A 62 -2.40 3.48 -0.60
CA ALA A 62 -2.56 3.13 -2.01
C ALA A 62 -1.65 1.96 -2.38
N LEU A 63 -0.38 1.99 -1.95
CA LEU A 63 0.58 0.92 -2.21
C LEU A 63 0.12 -0.42 -1.64
N PHE A 64 -0.26 -0.46 -0.36
CA PHE A 64 -0.70 -1.71 0.27
C PHE A 64 -2.03 -2.21 -0.28
N PHE A 65 -2.97 -1.30 -0.59
CA PHE A 65 -4.23 -1.66 -1.22
C PHE A 65 -4.00 -2.31 -2.59
N LEU A 66 -3.17 -1.69 -3.44
CA LEU A 66 -2.85 -2.20 -4.77
C LEU A 66 -2.14 -3.55 -4.71
N VAL A 67 -1.16 -3.69 -3.81
CA VAL A 67 -0.48 -4.98 -3.60
C VAL A 67 -1.47 -6.05 -3.13
N GLY A 68 -2.35 -5.74 -2.18
CA GLY A 68 -3.38 -6.68 -1.71
C GLY A 68 -4.38 -7.07 -2.80
N LEU A 69 -4.76 -6.11 -3.65
CA LEU A 69 -5.65 -6.34 -4.79
C LEU A 69 -4.99 -7.24 -5.84
N LEU A 70 -3.76 -6.91 -6.25
CA LEU A 70 -2.98 -7.68 -7.22
C LEU A 70 -2.71 -9.09 -6.72
N HIS A 71 -2.32 -9.24 -5.45
CA HIS A 71 -2.10 -10.55 -4.83
C HIS A 71 -3.39 -11.38 -4.82
N GLY A 72 -4.52 -10.76 -4.45
CA GLY A 72 -5.82 -11.43 -4.47
C GLY A 72 -6.26 -11.85 -5.87
N LEU A 73 -5.98 -11.05 -6.89
CA LEU A 73 -6.25 -11.38 -8.30
C LEU A 73 -5.32 -12.50 -8.79
N TRP A 74 -4.05 -12.46 -8.39
CA TRP A 74 -3.06 -13.49 -8.72
C TRP A 74 -3.47 -14.85 -8.16
N GLN A 75 -3.90 -14.91 -6.90
CA GLN A 75 -4.38 -16.14 -6.27
C GLN A 75 -5.62 -16.74 -6.94
N ARG A 76 -6.37 -15.93 -7.70
CA ARG A 76 -7.55 -16.37 -8.44
C ARG A 76 -7.28 -16.67 -9.91
N ARG A 77 -6.03 -16.54 -10.37
CA ARG A 77 -5.70 -16.95 -11.73
C ARG A 77 -6.00 -18.45 -11.90
N PRO A 78 -6.69 -18.85 -12.98
CA PRO A 78 -6.85 -20.26 -13.30
C PRO A 78 -5.50 -20.89 -13.61
N SER A 79 -5.26 -22.11 -13.10
CA SER A 79 -4.02 -22.86 -13.34
C SER A 79 -3.80 -23.19 -14.82
N ASP A 80 -4.89 -23.28 -15.60
CA ASP A 80 -4.86 -23.40 -17.06
C ASP A 80 -5.68 -22.25 -17.70
N PRO A 81 -5.02 -21.16 -18.13
CA PRO A 81 -5.70 -20.04 -18.79
C PRO A 81 -6.29 -20.44 -20.14
N ALA A 82 -5.72 -21.43 -20.84
CA ALA A 82 -6.24 -21.87 -22.14
C ALA A 82 -7.57 -22.62 -22.00
N ALA A 83 -7.70 -23.48 -20.98
CA ALA A 83 -8.98 -24.11 -20.63
C ALA A 83 -10.03 -23.08 -20.20
N ALA A 84 -9.65 -22.07 -19.42
CA ALA A 84 -10.57 -21.00 -19.02
C ALA A 84 -11.07 -20.18 -20.22
N ILE A 85 -10.19 -19.83 -21.16
CA ILE A 85 -10.55 -19.12 -22.40
C ILE A 85 -11.47 -19.97 -23.28
N ARG A 86 -11.18 -21.28 -23.45
CA ARG A 86 -12.05 -22.20 -24.19
C ARG A 86 -13.46 -22.26 -23.58
N ARG A 87 -13.55 -22.35 -22.24
CA ARG A 87 -14.83 -22.38 -21.52
C ARG A 87 -15.62 -21.09 -21.66
N LEU A 88 -14.96 -19.93 -21.61
CA LEU A 88 -15.59 -18.63 -21.88
C LEU A 88 -16.08 -18.53 -23.33
N ARG A 89 -15.33 -19.08 -24.29
CA ARG A 89 -15.71 -19.08 -25.71
C ARG A 89 -16.91 -19.98 -26.01
N SER A 90 -17.10 -21.06 -25.26
CA SER A 90 -18.27 -21.93 -25.38
C SER A 90 -19.47 -21.46 -24.57
N TRP A 91 -19.30 -20.48 -23.67
CA TRP A 91 -20.37 -19.96 -22.82
C TRP A 91 -21.32 -19.10 -23.66
N GLY A 92 -22.56 -19.56 -23.83
CA GLY A 92 -23.54 -18.96 -24.76
C GLY A 92 -23.74 -19.74 -26.07
N ARG A 93 -23.14 -20.93 -26.20
CA ARG A 93 -23.36 -21.85 -27.33
C ARG A 93 -24.23 -23.05 -26.94
N GLU A 94 -25.14 -22.83 -26.00
CA GLU A 94 -26.16 -23.81 -25.62
C GLU A 94 -27.36 -23.65 -26.58
N GLU A 95 -27.47 -24.60 -27.52
CA GLU A 95 -28.72 -24.97 -28.19
C GLU A 95 -29.51 -25.95 -27.32
#